data_AF-A0AAJ5ZJ91-F1
#
_entry.id   AF-A0AAJ5ZJ91-F1
#
_cell.length_a   1.000
_cell.length_b   1.000
_cell.length_c   1.000
_cell.angle_alpha   90.00
_cell.angle_beta   90.00
_cell.angle_gamma   90.00
#
_symmetry.space_group_name_H-M   'P 1'
#
loop_
_entity.id
_entity.type
_entity.pdbx_description
1 polymer ?
#
loop_
_entity_poly.entity_id
_entity_poly.type
_entity_poly.pdbx_seq_one_letter_code
_entity_poly.pdbx_strand_id
1 'polypeptide(L)'
;MQHWTDDRRIHSLMTHLGKTGKSGKPTRSAFAAEKVSEIMIKIEPRVAELRSVNKELEGLHAHLAKLKDLIDNKARHAEGIKIEFEGAKEDLLSQNPNADVDAFNKDLRQALNDLESDFKNAMSEIDGVKQKIRVKRTTMRGLEDRMKMYETQAFKYIDQLMKDAEARAARKSA
;
A
#
# COMPACT_ATOMS: atom_id res chain seq x y z
N MET A 1 9.67 -11.76 2.17
CA MET A 1 9.53 -11.92 3.63
C MET A 1 8.66 -13.14 3.87
N GLN A 2 9.19 -14.14 4.56
CA GLN A 2 8.42 -15.33 4.95
C GLN A 2 7.40 -14.91 6.01
N HIS A 3 6.13 -15.24 5.82
CA HIS A 3 5.10 -14.87 6.78
C HIS A 3 5.19 -15.82 7.99
N TRP A 4 4.89 -15.36 9.19
CA TRP A 4 5.05 -16.18 10.41
C TRP A 4 4.16 -17.43 10.41
N THR A 5 3.10 -17.46 9.59
CA THR A 5 2.28 -18.66 9.35
C THR A 5 3.06 -19.81 8.70
N ASP A 6 4.20 -19.51 8.08
CA ASP A 6 5.09 -20.48 7.45
C ASP A 6 6.19 -20.96 8.43
N ASP A 7 6.07 -20.63 9.72
CA ASP A 7 7.02 -21.05 10.75
C ASP A 7 6.95 -22.59 10.95
N ARG A 8 8.12 -23.24 10.91
CA ARG A 8 8.25 -24.70 11.05
C ARG A 8 7.62 -25.24 12.34
N ARG A 9 7.62 -24.45 13.43
CA ARG A 9 7.01 -24.84 14.72
C ARG A 9 5.50 -24.95 14.60
N ILE A 10 4.86 -24.06 13.83
CA ILE A 10 3.42 -24.13 13.54
C ILE A 10 3.13 -25.39 12.73
N HIS A 11 3.87 -25.63 11.64
CA HIS A 11 3.68 -26.84 10.82
C HIS A 11 3.88 -28.12 11.62
N SER A 12 4.92 -28.18 12.46
CA SER A 12 5.16 -29.32 13.35
C SER A 12 4.01 -29.52 14.35
N LEU A 13 3.49 -28.43 14.93
CA LEU A 13 2.37 -28.47 15.86
C LEU A 13 1.09 -28.99 15.19
N MET A 14 0.82 -28.57 13.95
CA MET A 14 -0.38 -29.01 13.21
C MET A 14 -0.45 -30.52 13.02
N THR A 15 0.69 -31.23 13.01
CA THR A 15 0.70 -32.70 12.97
C THR A 15 0.05 -33.37 14.20
N HIS A 16 -0.20 -32.60 15.27
CA HIS A 16 -0.86 -33.09 16.49
C HIS A 16 -2.36 -32.82 16.55
N LEU A 17 -2.92 -32.16 15.54
CA LEU A 17 -4.36 -31.87 15.48
C LEU A 17 -5.18 -33.17 15.57
N GLY A 18 -6.22 -33.16 16.40
CA GLY A 18 -7.10 -34.32 16.61
C GLY A 18 -6.48 -35.49 17.39
N LYS A 19 -5.22 -35.42 17.83
CA LYS A 19 -4.59 -36.51 18.60
C LYS A 19 -5.12 -36.56 20.04
N THR A 20 -5.68 -37.71 20.41
CA THR A 20 -6.15 -38.01 21.76
C THR A 20 -5.13 -38.85 22.54
N GLY A 21 -5.13 -38.70 23.87
CA GLY A 21 -4.32 -39.51 24.77
C GLY A 21 -5.02 -40.81 25.17
N LYS A 22 -4.38 -41.60 26.04
CA LYS A 22 -4.90 -42.87 26.57
C LYS A 22 -6.27 -42.75 27.25
N SER A 23 -6.66 -41.56 27.69
CA SER A 23 -7.95 -41.27 28.32
C SER A 23 -9.04 -40.83 27.34
N GLY A 24 -8.77 -40.87 26.02
CA GLY A 24 -9.68 -40.35 24.98
C GLY A 24 -9.76 -38.82 24.91
N LYS A 25 -9.13 -38.10 25.84
CA LYS A 25 -9.09 -36.63 25.87
C LYS A 25 -7.99 -36.09 24.93
N PRO A 26 -8.15 -34.89 24.35
CA PRO A 26 -7.11 -34.25 23.55
C PRO A 26 -5.78 -34.17 24.30
N THR A 27 -4.69 -34.49 23.61
CA THR A 27 -3.34 -34.24 24.15
C THR A 27 -3.11 -32.72 24.29
N ARG A 28 -2.19 -32.30 25.17
CA ARG A 28 -1.82 -30.87 25.27
C ARG A 28 -1.36 -30.29 23.92
N SER A 29 -0.63 -31.10 23.14
CA SER A 29 -0.24 -30.77 21.76
C SER A 29 -1.42 -30.64 20.82
N ALA A 30 -2.43 -31.50 20.93
CA ALA A 30 -3.64 -31.38 20.13
C ALA A 30 -4.45 -30.12 20.49
N PHE A 31 -4.56 -29.81 21.79
CA PHE A 31 -5.22 -28.58 22.24
C PHE A 31 -4.51 -27.32 21.75
N ALA A 32 -3.18 -27.27 21.85
CA ALA A 32 -2.40 -26.15 21.33
C ALA A 32 -2.52 -26.05 19.79
N ALA A 33 -2.50 -27.19 19.08
CA ALA A 33 -2.71 -27.24 17.63
C ALA A 33 -4.09 -26.71 17.24
N GLU A 34 -5.13 -27.07 17.97
CA GLU A 34 -6.49 -26.57 17.76
C GLU A 34 -6.57 -25.05 17.94
N LYS A 35 -5.98 -24.51 19.02
CA LYS A 35 -5.98 -23.06 19.27
C LYS A 35 -5.18 -22.28 18.23
N VAL A 36 -4.04 -22.80 17.80
CA VAL A 36 -3.27 -22.19 16.70
C VAL A 36 -4.04 -22.29 15.38
N SER A 37 -4.74 -23.40 15.12
CA SER A 37 -5.59 -23.55 13.92
C SER A 37 -6.75 -22.55 13.90
N GLU A 38 -7.44 -22.34 15.02
CA GLU A 38 -8.48 -21.30 15.16
C GLU A 38 -7.94 -19.90 14.85
N ILE A 39 -6.70 -19.62 15.25
CA ILE A 39 -6.01 -18.36 14.96
C ILE A 39 -5.68 -18.26 13.47
N MET A 40 -5.14 -19.32 12.86
CA MET A 40 -4.80 -19.36 11.43
C MET A 40 -6.01 -19.07 10.54
N ILE A 41 -7.17 -19.65 10.86
CA ILE A 41 -8.44 -19.40 10.16
C ILE A 41 -8.81 -17.90 10.19
N LYS A 42 -8.49 -17.18 11.27
CA LYS A 42 -8.76 -15.74 11.39
C LYS A 42 -7.77 -14.87 10.60
N ILE A 43 -6.55 -15.33 10.42
CA ILE A 43 -5.47 -14.58 9.75
C ILE A 43 -5.55 -14.69 8.24
N GLU A 44 -5.89 -15.86 7.71
CA GLU A 44 -5.94 -16.11 6.26
C GLU A 44 -6.71 -15.04 5.47
N PRO A 45 -7.95 -14.66 5.84
CA PRO A 45 -8.64 -13.57 5.15
C PRO A 45 -7.95 -12.20 5.31
N ARG A 46 -7.22 -11.97 6.41
CA ARG A 46 -6.48 -10.73 6.65
C ARG A 46 -5.22 -10.63 5.80
N VAL A 47 -4.54 -11.75 5.56
CA VAL A 47 -3.41 -11.82 4.62
C VAL A 47 -3.89 -11.51 3.21
N ALA A 48 -5.03 -12.07 2.80
CA ALA A 48 -5.63 -11.76 1.51
C ALA A 48 -6.03 -10.27 1.40
N GLU A 49 -6.66 -9.72 2.44
CA GLU A 49 -7.00 -8.30 2.53
C GLU A 49 -5.75 -7.41 2.43
N LEU A 50 -4.68 -7.73 3.17
CA LEU A 50 -3.41 -7.00 3.14
C LEU A 50 -2.78 -7.01 1.73
N ARG A 51 -2.80 -8.15 1.04
CA ARG A 51 -2.33 -8.26 -0.35
C ARG A 51 -3.14 -7.38 -1.30
N SER A 52 -4.47 -7.37 -1.15
CA SER A 52 -5.35 -6.52 -1.97
C SER A 52 -5.05 -5.04 -1.73
N VAL A 53 -4.98 -4.62 -0.46
CA VAL A 53 -4.70 -3.23 -0.09
C VAL A 53 -3.32 -2.81 -0.59
N ASN A 54 -2.31 -3.68 -0.50
CA ASN A 54 -0.98 -3.38 -1.03
C ASN A 54 -0.99 -3.20 -2.56
N LYS A 55 -1.68 -4.08 -3.29
CA LYS A 55 -1.82 -3.95 -4.75
C LYS A 55 -2.52 -2.66 -5.15
N GLU A 56 -3.58 -2.28 -4.42
CA GLU A 56 -4.26 -1.00 -4.64
C GLU A 56 -3.36 0.19 -4.33
N LEU A 57 -2.54 0.12 -3.27
CA LEU A 57 -1.58 1.16 -2.91
C LEU A 57 -0.51 1.33 -4.00
N GLU A 58 0.03 0.23 -4.54
CA GLU A 58 0.96 0.26 -5.67
C GLU A 58 0.31 0.89 -6.92
N GLY A 59 -0.94 0.52 -7.21
CA GLY A 59 -1.72 1.13 -8.28
C GLY A 59 -1.91 2.64 -8.12
N LEU A 60 -2.20 3.10 -6.90
CA LEU A 60 -2.32 4.53 -6.60
C LEU A 60 -0.98 5.26 -6.74
N HIS A 61 0.14 4.63 -6.37
CA HIS A 61 1.48 5.20 -6.57
C HIS A 61 1.83 5.33 -8.05
N ALA A 62 1.50 4.32 -8.87
CA ALA A 62 1.67 4.39 -10.32
C ALA A 62 0.79 5.48 -10.94
N HIS A 63 -0.45 5.62 -10.49
CA HIS A 63 -1.35 6.70 -10.95
C HIS A 63 -0.83 8.08 -10.57
N LEU A 64 -0.35 8.25 -9.34
CA LEU A 64 0.27 9.50 -8.89
C LEU A 64 1.50 9.87 -9.72
N ALA A 65 2.34 8.89 -10.11
CA ALA A 65 3.49 9.14 -10.97
C ALA A 65 3.04 9.67 -12.35
N LYS A 66 2.04 9.02 -12.98
CA LYS A 66 1.49 9.47 -14.26
C LYS A 66 0.93 10.90 -14.20
N LEU A 67 0.24 11.26 -13.12
CA LEU A 67 -0.29 12.61 -12.95
C LEU A 67 0.83 13.65 -12.80
N LYS A 68 1.91 13.33 -12.10
CA LYS A 68 3.09 14.21 -12.03
C LYS A 68 3.74 14.39 -13.39
N ASP A 69 3.93 13.30 -14.13
CA ASP A 69 4.49 13.36 -15.49
C ASP A 69 3.62 14.22 -16.42
N LEU A 70 2.29 14.14 -16.28
CA LEU A 70 1.35 14.97 -17.04
C LEU A 70 1.50 16.46 -16.70
N ILE A 71 1.64 16.81 -15.42
CA ILE A 71 1.89 18.19 -14.98
C ILE A 71 3.23 18.68 -15.55
N ASP A 72 4.28 17.89 -15.44
CA ASP A 72 5.60 18.27 -15.95
C ASP A 72 5.63 18.41 -17.48
N ASN A 73 4.84 17.60 -18.19
CA ASN A 73 4.65 17.73 -19.63
C ASN A 73 3.88 19.02 -19.97
N LYS A 74 2.74 19.26 -19.33
CA LYS A 74 1.96 20.49 -19.52
C LYS A 74 2.79 21.73 -19.19
N ALA A 75 3.71 21.67 -18.23
CA ALA A 75 4.55 22.81 -17.85
C ALA A 75 5.55 23.16 -18.95
N ARG A 76 6.15 22.13 -19.56
CA ARG A 76 7.00 22.30 -20.75
C ARG A 76 6.20 22.80 -21.95
N HIS A 77 4.99 22.33 -22.14
CA HIS A 77 4.12 22.80 -23.22
C HIS A 77 3.74 24.28 -23.05
N ALA A 78 3.42 24.71 -21.82
CA ALA A 78 3.17 26.12 -21.50
C ALA A 78 4.35 27.02 -21.89
N GLU A 79 5.56 26.56 -21.58
CA GLU A 79 6.78 27.29 -21.89
C GLU A 79 7.06 27.32 -23.40
N GLY A 80 6.84 26.21 -24.10
CA GLY A 80 6.91 26.16 -25.57
C GLY A 80 5.97 27.17 -26.23
N ILE A 81 4.72 27.26 -25.77
CA ILE A 81 3.75 28.24 -26.28
C ILE A 81 4.27 29.67 -26.09
N LYS A 82 4.87 30.00 -24.94
CA LYS A 82 5.42 31.35 -24.71
C LYS A 82 6.56 31.67 -25.67
N ILE A 83 7.48 30.73 -25.87
CA ILE A 83 8.63 30.90 -26.76
C ILE A 83 8.16 31.12 -28.20
N GLU A 84 7.25 30.25 -28.69
CA GLU A 84 6.67 30.37 -30.03
C GLU A 84 5.93 31.70 -30.20
N PHE A 85 5.20 32.12 -29.17
CA PHE A 85 4.47 33.39 -29.19
C PHE A 85 5.41 34.60 -29.19
N GLU A 86 6.49 34.59 -28.41
CA GLU A 86 7.50 35.65 -28.43
C GLU A 86 8.16 35.78 -29.80
N GLY A 87 8.54 34.65 -30.43
CA GLY A 87 9.08 34.66 -31.79
C GLY A 87 8.09 35.20 -32.81
N ALA A 88 6.83 34.75 -32.78
CA ALA A 88 5.79 35.25 -33.66
C ALA A 88 5.48 36.75 -33.46
N LYS A 89 5.60 37.25 -32.23
CA LYS A 89 5.48 38.68 -31.92
C LYS A 89 6.63 39.49 -32.52
N GLU A 90 7.86 39.00 -32.39
CA GLU A 90 9.05 39.65 -32.99
C GLU A 90 8.92 39.72 -34.52
N ASP A 91 8.52 38.61 -35.15
CA ASP A 91 8.27 38.55 -36.58
C ASP A 91 7.18 39.53 -37.02
N LEU A 92 6.06 39.59 -36.30
CA LEU A 92 4.96 40.51 -36.59
C LEU A 92 5.43 41.98 -36.53
N LEU A 93 6.15 42.35 -35.47
CA LEU A 93 6.66 43.71 -35.29
C LEU A 93 7.75 44.08 -36.30
N SER A 94 8.54 43.10 -36.74
CA SER A 94 9.55 43.32 -37.79
C SER A 94 8.91 43.66 -39.14
N GLN A 95 7.76 43.04 -39.46
CA GLN A 95 7.02 43.25 -40.70
C GLN A 95 6.12 44.49 -40.64
N ASN A 96 5.52 44.74 -39.47
CA ASN A 96 4.67 45.90 -39.23
C ASN A 96 4.90 46.44 -37.80
N PRO A 97 5.75 47.49 -37.64
CA PRO A 97 6.03 48.08 -36.34
C PRO A 97 4.79 48.63 -35.61
N ASN A 98 3.71 48.91 -36.34
CA ASN A 98 2.45 49.43 -35.81
C ASN A 98 1.37 48.34 -35.67
N ALA A 99 1.75 47.06 -35.74
CA ALA A 99 0.80 45.96 -35.58
C ALA A 99 0.09 46.00 -34.22
N ASP A 100 -1.17 45.57 -34.19
CA ASP A 100 -1.96 45.47 -32.97
C ASP A 100 -1.50 44.26 -32.13
N VAL A 101 -0.52 44.50 -31.27
CA VAL A 101 0.03 43.52 -30.33
C VAL A 101 -0.98 43.16 -29.24
N ASP A 102 -2.00 43.98 -28.97
CA ASP A 102 -2.97 43.73 -27.91
C ASP A 102 -3.93 42.60 -28.29
N ALA A 103 -4.40 42.58 -29.55
CA ALA A 103 -5.14 41.46 -30.09
C ALA A 103 -4.32 40.16 -30.03
N PHE A 104 -3.04 40.23 -30.43
CA PHE A 104 -2.12 39.09 -30.38
C PHE A 104 -1.93 38.56 -28.94
N ASN A 105 -1.67 39.45 -27.97
CA ASN A 105 -1.52 39.11 -26.55
C ASN A 105 -2.78 38.48 -25.95
N LYS A 106 -3.96 38.81 -26.46
CA LYS A 106 -5.23 38.24 -26.00
C LYS A 106 -5.30 36.74 -26.30
N ASP A 107 -4.83 36.32 -27.46
CA ASP A 107 -4.85 34.90 -27.87
C ASP A 107 -3.89 34.06 -27.01
N LEU A 108 -2.69 34.58 -26.71
CA LEU A 108 -1.78 33.93 -25.74
C LEU A 108 -2.42 33.78 -24.38
N ARG A 109 -3.06 34.84 -23.87
CA ARG A 109 -3.74 34.79 -22.56
C ARG A 109 -4.81 33.71 -22.55
N GLN A 110 -5.58 33.56 -23.64
CA GLN A 110 -6.59 32.51 -23.72
C GLN A 110 -5.96 31.11 -23.70
N ALA A 111 -4.92 30.87 -24.50
CA ALA A 111 -4.23 29.57 -24.53
C ALA A 111 -3.60 29.21 -23.17
N LEU A 112 -3.00 30.18 -22.47
CA LEU A 112 -2.44 29.97 -21.15
C LEU A 112 -3.52 29.74 -20.08
N ASN A 113 -4.66 30.43 -20.16
CA ASN A 113 -5.79 30.23 -19.24
C ASN A 113 -6.38 28.83 -19.35
N ASP A 114 -6.56 28.31 -20.57
CA ASP A 114 -7.07 26.96 -20.80
C ASP A 114 -6.12 25.91 -20.19
N LEU A 115 -4.81 26.13 -20.34
CA LEU A 115 -3.78 25.27 -19.75
C LEU A 115 -3.74 25.38 -18.22
N GLU A 116 -3.95 26.57 -17.64
CA GLU A 116 -4.05 26.79 -16.20
C GLU A 116 -5.24 26.02 -15.58
N SER A 117 -6.38 25.99 -16.27
CA SER A 117 -7.54 25.20 -15.86
C SER A 117 -7.20 23.70 -15.75
N ASP A 118 -6.54 23.16 -16.77
CA ASP A 118 -6.06 21.77 -16.77
C ASP A 118 -5.08 21.48 -15.62
N PHE A 119 -4.17 22.41 -15.33
CA PHE A 119 -3.26 22.28 -14.19
C PHE A 119 -3.98 22.21 -12.86
N LYS A 120 -4.95 23.09 -12.64
CA LYS A 120 -5.75 23.10 -11.41
C LYS A 120 -6.49 21.78 -11.23
N ASN A 121 -7.06 21.24 -12.31
CA ASN A 121 -7.74 19.95 -12.30
C ASN A 121 -6.77 18.81 -11.96
N ALA A 122 -5.60 18.74 -12.60
CA ALA A 122 -4.58 17.73 -12.33
C ALA A 122 -4.05 17.80 -10.89
N MET A 123 -3.82 19.01 -10.37
CA MET A 123 -3.40 19.23 -8.98
C MET A 123 -4.45 18.76 -7.97
N SER A 124 -5.74 19.06 -8.23
CA SER A 124 -6.84 18.57 -7.40
C SER A 124 -6.92 17.04 -7.39
N GLU A 125 -6.75 16.42 -8.55
CA GLU A 125 -6.73 14.96 -8.67
C GLU A 125 -5.56 14.35 -7.88
N ILE A 126 -4.36 14.94 -7.97
CA ILE A 126 -3.19 14.52 -7.19
C ILE A 126 -3.48 14.52 -5.70
N ASP A 127 -4.11 15.57 -5.18
CA ASP A 127 -4.42 15.65 -3.76
C ASP A 127 -5.46 14.60 -3.35
N GLY A 128 -6.46 14.33 -4.20
CA GLY A 128 -7.37 13.21 -4.04
C GLY A 128 -6.66 11.85 -3.99
N VAL A 129 -5.67 11.62 -4.86
CA VAL A 129 -4.86 10.39 -4.88
C VAL A 129 -3.99 10.27 -3.64
N LYS A 130 -3.34 11.36 -3.19
CA LYS A 130 -2.55 11.38 -1.95
C LYS A 130 -3.40 11.02 -0.73
N GLN A 131 -4.64 11.51 -0.66
CA GLN A 131 -5.56 11.15 0.41
C GLN A 131 -5.91 9.65 0.37
N LYS A 132 -6.22 9.09 -0.81
CA LYS A 132 -6.45 7.65 -0.97
C LYS A 132 -5.23 6.82 -0.51
N ILE A 133 -4.01 7.23 -0.89
CA ILE A 133 -2.75 6.61 -0.43
C ILE A 133 -2.65 6.64 1.09
N ARG A 134 -2.94 7.79 1.71
CA ARG A 134 -2.91 7.93 3.18
C ARG A 134 -3.89 6.96 3.86
N VAL A 135 -5.12 6.89 3.36
CA VAL A 135 -6.13 5.95 3.88
C VAL A 135 -5.63 4.51 3.77
N LYS A 136 -5.12 4.11 2.59
CA LYS A 136 -4.61 2.75 2.37
C LYS A 136 -3.45 2.39 3.30
N ARG A 137 -2.51 3.31 3.53
CA ARG A 137 -1.41 3.11 4.49
C ARG A 137 -1.93 2.89 5.92
N THR A 138 -2.93 3.65 6.35
CA THR A 138 -3.57 3.45 7.66
C THR A 138 -4.26 2.10 7.73
N THR A 139 -4.98 1.69 6.68
CA THR A 139 -5.62 0.36 6.62
C THR A 139 -4.59 -0.77 6.69
N MET A 140 -3.47 -0.67 5.95
CA MET A 140 -2.38 -1.66 6.02
C MET A 140 -1.84 -1.79 7.43
N ARG A 141 -1.49 -0.66 8.07
CA ARG A 141 -0.98 -0.68 9.45
C ARG A 141 -1.97 -1.34 10.41
N GLY A 142 -3.25 -1.01 10.32
CA GLY A 142 -4.28 -1.64 11.16
C GLY A 142 -4.45 -3.16 10.91
N LEU A 143 -4.20 -3.63 9.69
CA LEU A 143 -4.18 -5.07 9.39
C LEU A 143 -2.93 -5.74 9.97
N GLU A 144 -1.76 -5.15 9.78
CA GLU A 144 -0.49 -5.63 10.31
C GLU A 144 -0.51 -5.72 11.84
N ASP A 145 -1.03 -4.69 12.52
CA ASP A 145 -1.17 -4.67 13.97
C ASP A 145 -2.04 -5.82 14.48
N ARG A 146 -3.19 -6.06 13.85
CA ARG A 146 -4.08 -7.19 14.19
C ARG A 146 -3.41 -8.53 13.95
N MET A 147 -2.71 -8.67 12.84
CA MET A 147 -1.99 -9.91 12.51
C MET A 147 -0.86 -10.19 13.50
N LYS A 148 -0.16 -9.15 13.97
CA LYS A 148 0.88 -9.26 15.01
C LYS A 148 0.31 -9.69 16.37
N MET A 149 -0.90 -9.25 16.71
CA MET A 149 -1.58 -9.76 17.91
C MET A 149 -1.85 -11.26 17.79
N TYR A 150 -2.33 -11.72 16.64
CA TYR A 150 -2.58 -13.13 16.40
C TYR A 150 -1.29 -13.97 16.40
N GLU A 151 -0.22 -13.45 15.82
CA GLU A 151 1.12 -14.04 15.89
C GLU A 151 1.54 -14.26 17.34
N THR A 152 1.44 -13.21 18.16
CA THR A 152 1.78 -13.26 19.58
C THR A 152 0.94 -14.30 20.33
N GLN A 153 -0.36 -14.39 20.03
CA GLN A 153 -1.24 -15.40 20.63
C GLN A 153 -0.85 -16.83 20.22
N ALA A 154 -0.55 -17.06 18.93
CA ALA A 154 -0.16 -18.36 18.43
C ALA A 154 1.15 -18.83 19.08
N PHE A 155 2.17 -17.98 19.11
CA PHE A 155 3.45 -18.31 19.74
C PHE A 155 3.35 -18.47 21.25
N LYS A 156 2.45 -17.76 21.93
CA LYS A 156 2.18 -18.02 23.35
C LYS A 156 1.72 -19.46 23.61
N TYR A 157 0.86 -20.02 22.75
CA TYR A 157 0.44 -21.42 22.88
C TYR A 157 1.58 -22.41 22.59
N ILE A 158 2.41 -22.12 21.59
CA ILE A 158 3.60 -22.93 21.27
C ILE A 158 4.61 -22.91 22.41
N ASP A 159 4.93 -21.73 22.94
CA ASP A 159 5.91 -21.55 24.01
C ASP A 159 5.44 -22.21 25.31
N GLN A 160 4.15 -22.11 25.63
CA GLN A 160 3.59 -22.80 26.80
C GLN A 160 3.72 -24.32 26.66
N LEU A 161 3.51 -24.87 25.46
CA LEU A 161 3.71 -26.29 25.20
C LEU A 161 5.17 -26.70 25.37
N MET A 162 6.11 -25.90 24.87
CA MET A 162 7.55 -26.17 24.98
C MET A 162 8.00 -26.14 26.44
N LYS A 163 7.63 -25.11 27.20
CA LYS A 163 7.95 -25.00 28.64
C LYS A 163 7.38 -26.17 29.45
N ASP A 164 6.15 -26.58 29.16
CA ASP A 164 5.55 -27.74 29.80
C ASP A 164 6.29 -29.05 29.49
N ALA A 165 6.81 -29.19 28.27
CA ALA A 165 7.60 -30.35 27.86
C ALA A 165 8.97 -30.40 28.56
N GLU A 166 9.66 -29.25 28.62
CA GLU A 166 10.93 -29.09 29.32
C GLU A 166 10.79 -29.39 30.82
N ALA A 167 9.77 -28.83 31.48
CA ALA A 167 9.49 -29.09 32.89
C ALA A 167 9.20 -30.57 33.17
N ARG A 168 8.56 -31.29 32.23
CA ARG A 168 8.33 -32.73 32.36
C ARG A 168 9.59 -33.56 32.14
N ALA A 169 10.47 -33.14 31.23
CA ALA A 169 11.74 -33.81 31.00
C ALA A 169 12.64 -33.69 32.24
N ALA A 170 12.75 -32.49 32.81
CA ALA A 170 13.53 -32.25 34.03
C ALA A 170 13.04 -33.07 35.24
N ARG A 171 11.72 -33.26 35.39
CA ARG A 171 11.13 -34.11 36.44
C ARG A 171 11.35 -35.60 36.25
N LYS A 172 11.67 -36.06 35.03
CA LYS A 172 11.94 -37.48 34.74
C LYS A 172 13.42 -37.84 34.89
N SER A 173 14.29 -36.83 34.85
CA SER A 173 15.74 -36.96 34.98
C SER A 173 16.25 -36.72 36.41
N ALA A 174 15.37 -36.29 37.32
CA ALA A 174 15.62 -36.13 38.75
C ALA A 174 15.03 -37.31 39.51
#